data_AF-A0A0G1W9J6-F1
#
_entry.id   AF-A0A0G1W9J6-F1
#
_cell.length_a   1.000
_cell.length_b   1.000
_cell.length_c   1.000
_cell.angle_alpha   90.00
_cell.angle_beta   90.00
_cell.angle_gamma   90.00
#
_symmetry.space_group_name_H-M   'P 1'
#
loop_
_entity.id
_entity.type
_entity.pdbx_description
1 polymer ?
#
loop_
_entity_poly.entity_id
_entity_poly.type
_entity_poly.pdbx_seq_one_letter_code
_entity_poly.pdbx_strand_id
1 'polypeptide(L)'
;MRKGWDLWAEGKYFDFWSVNHFLSGVMVAAALLLLNVSFWPAFVIAFLIFVAYELFEVALQIGEHMTNRVTDIVVDVAGFFAAAYIFLVLQKPLSVTFLVIIVLLILVLTILGYDAWVKRTKRRGKEPVDIKEIYK
;
A
#
# COMPACT_ATOMS: atom_id res chain seq x y z
N MET A 1 -19.92 -4.55 -19.42
CA MET A 1 -19.66 -4.39 -17.96
C MET A 1 -18.21 -4.70 -17.70
N ARG A 2 -17.44 -3.78 -17.11
CA ARG A 2 -16.09 -4.08 -16.58
C ARG A 2 -16.24 -5.18 -15.53
N LYS A 3 -15.43 -6.23 -15.59
CA LYS A 3 -15.44 -7.28 -14.58
C LYS A 3 -14.75 -6.74 -13.32
N GLY A 4 -15.10 -7.20 -12.11
CA GLY A 4 -14.53 -6.67 -10.86
C GLY A 4 -12.99 -6.70 -10.78
N TRP A 5 -12.34 -7.62 -11.50
CA TRP A 5 -10.88 -7.71 -11.64
C TRP A 5 -10.27 -6.57 -12.47
N ASP A 6 -11.07 -5.86 -13.28
CA ASP A 6 -10.61 -4.72 -14.07
C ASP A 6 -10.37 -3.48 -13.19
N LEU A 7 -10.90 -3.45 -11.96
CA LEU A 7 -10.64 -2.40 -10.96
C LEU A 7 -9.27 -2.57 -10.28
N TRP A 8 -8.75 -3.79 -10.31
CA TRP A 8 -7.38 -4.16 -9.91
C TRP A 8 -6.41 -4.18 -11.10
N ALA A 9 -6.92 -3.91 -12.31
CA ALA A 9 -6.09 -3.82 -13.50
C ALA A 9 -5.41 -2.45 -13.51
N GLU A 10 -4.09 -2.47 -13.67
CA GLU A 10 -3.19 -1.31 -13.76
C GLU A 10 -3.89 -0.10 -14.40
N GLY A 11 -4.31 0.83 -13.55
CA GLY A 11 -4.69 2.16 -14.01
C GLY A 11 -3.43 2.92 -14.43
N LYS A 12 -3.57 3.94 -15.28
CA LYS A 12 -2.42 4.82 -15.59
C LYS A 12 -1.97 5.62 -14.34
N TYR A 13 -2.90 5.84 -13.40
CA TYR A 13 -2.72 6.69 -12.23
C TYR A 13 -3.35 6.09 -10.96
N PHE A 14 -4.58 5.56 -11.04
CA PHE A 14 -5.27 5.00 -9.87
C PHE A 14 -5.90 3.66 -10.20
N ASP A 15 -5.79 2.75 -9.26
CA ASP A 15 -6.53 1.50 -9.21
C ASP A 15 -6.87 1.16 -7.74
N PHE A 16 -7.36 -0.06 -7.49
CA PHE A 16 -7.73 -0.47 -6.14
C PHE A 16 -6.52 -0.67 -5.21
N TRP A 17 -5.29 -0.80 -5.74
CA TRP A 17 -4.07 -0.78 -4.93
C TRP A 17 -3.84 0.57 -4.28
N SER A 18 -4.26 1.67 -4.91
CA SER A 18 -4.17 3.00 -4.30
C SER A 18 -4.92 3.08 -2.96
N VAL A 19 -5.98 2.29 -2.75
CA VAL A 19 -6.63 2.19 -1.42
C VAL A 19 -5.74 1.50 -0.40
N ASN A 20 -5.02 0.44 -0.81
CA ASN A 20 -4.03 -0.22 0.03
C ASN A 20 -2.90 0.73 0.43
N HIS A 21 -2.36 1.51 -0.52
CA HIS A 21 -1.33 2.51 -0.24
C HIS A 21 -1.83 3.56 0.75
N PHE A 22 -3.02 4.14 0.51
CA PHE A 22 -3.55 5.14 1.44
C PHE A 22 -3.69 4.60 2.86
N LEU A 23 -4.25 3.40 3.01
CA LEU A 23 -4.43 2.75 4.31
C LEU A 23 -3.09 2.35 4.95
N SER A 24 -2.11 1.94 4.14
CA SER A 24 -0.75 1.62 4.61
C SER A 24 -0.04 2.87 5.13
N GLY A 25 -0.14 3.98 4.42
CA GLY A 25 0.31 5.29 4.87
C GLY A 25 -0.28 5.70 6.23
N VAL A 26 -1.59 5.51 6.40
CA VAL A 26 -2.28 5.73 7.69
C VAL A 26 -1.70 4.85 8.79
N MET A 27 -1.48 3.56 8.53
CA MET A 27 -0.96 2.61 9.51
C MET A 27 0.49 2.91 9.92
N VAL A 28 1.35 3.24 8.96
CA VAL A 28 2.75 3.59 9.22
C VAL A 28 2.85 4.86 10.06
N ALA A 29 2.07 5.90 9.71
CA ALA A 29 1.99 7.12 10.52
C ALA A 29 1.50 6.82 11.94
N ALA A 30 0.40 6.07 12.08
CA ALA A 30 -0.14 5.72 13.39
C ALA A 30 0.88 4.96 14.24
N ALA A 31 1.57 3.97 13.66
CA ALA A 31 2.58 3.19 14.37
C ALA A 31 3.73 4.07 14.88
N LEU A 32 4.31 4.93 14.03
CA LEU A 32 5.44 5.78 14.40
C LEU A 32 5.04 6.84 15.45
N LEU A 33 3.87 7.46 15.30
CA LEU A 33 3.40 8.48 16.23
C LEU A 33 2.99 7.88 17.58
N LEU A 34 2.41 6.67 17.61
CA LEU A 34 2.14 5.94 18.85
C LEU A 34 3.43 5.52 19.58
N LEU A 35 4.52 5.31 18.84
CA LEU A 35 5.87 5.10 19.40
C LEU A 35 6.54 6.42 19.84
N ASN A 36 5.81 7.54 19.82
CA ASN A 36 6.29 8.88 20.16
C ASN A 36 7.44 9.38 19.27
N VAL A 37 7.55 8.88 18.04
CA VAL A 37 8.48 9.43 17.05
C VAL A 37 7.97 10.80 16.63
N SER A 38 8.82 11.82 16.69
CA SER A 38 8.45 13.17 16.27
C SER A 38 8.16 13.23 14.77
N PHE A 39 7.39 14.24 14.34
CA PHE A 39 6.85 14.32 12.98
C PHE A 39 7.89 14.15 11.87
N TRP A 40 9.00 14.90 11.92
CA TRP A 40 10.01 14.88 10.86
C TRP A 40 10.73 13.53 10.74
N PRO A 41 11.28 12.93 11.82
CA PRO A 41 11.78 11.56 11.75
C PRO A 41 10.72 10.55 11.31
N ALA A 42 9.48 10.65 11.79
CA ALA A 42 8.41 9.74 11.39
C ALA A 42 8.14 9.82 9.88
N PHE A 43 8.09 11.02 9.31
CA PHE A 43 7.89 11.23 7.88
C PHE A 43 9.05 10.67 7.06
N VAL A 44 10.30 10.91 7.47
CA VAL A 44 11.48 10.38 6.75
C VAL A 44 11.48 8.86 6.77
N ILE A 45 11.22 8.24 7.92
CA ILE A 45 11.14 6.78 8.05
C ILE A 45 10.01 6.23 7.17
N ALA A 46 8.82 6.84 7.24
CA ALA A 46 7.67 6.41 6.45
C ALA A 46 7.93 6.50 4.94
N PHE A 47 8.48 7.62 4.48
CA PHE A 47 8.81 7.83 3.07
C PHE A 47 9.83 6.79 2.57
N LEU A 48 10.85 6.48 3.37
CA LEU A 48 11.81 5.42 3.03
C LEU A 48 11.14 4.04 2.95
N ILE A 49 10.19 3.74 3.83
CA ILE A 49 9.41 2.49 3.77
C ILE A 49 8.57 2.42 2.48
N PHE A 50 7.88 3.50 2.11
CA PHE A 50 7.05 3.54 0.90
C PHE A 50 7.89 3.33 -0.36
N VAL A 51 9.03 4.02 -0.46
CA VAL A 51 9.97 3.84 -1.57
C VAL A 51 10.56 2.42 -1.57
N ALA A 52 10.91 1.87 -0.40
CA ALA A 52 11.45 0.52 -0.31
C ALA A 52 10.43 -0.55 -0.74
N TYR A 53 9.15 -0.35 -0.44
CA TYR A 53 8.07 -1.24 -0.88
C TYR A 53 7.94 -1.25 -2.41
N GLU A 54 7.91 -0.07 -3.05
CA GLU A 54 7.88 0.02 -4.51
C GLU A 54 9.10 -0.64 -5.17
N LEU A 55 10.30 -0.42 -4.61
CA LEU A 55 11.52 -1.06 -5.11
C LEU A 55 11.49 -2.59 -4.93
N PHE A 56 10.89 -3.07 -3.84
CA PHE A 56 10.66 -4.50 -3.65
C PHE A 56 9.73 -5.06 -4.74
N GLU A 57 8.67 -4.36 -5.11
CA GLU A 57 7.80 -4.78 -6.22
C GLU A 57 8.51 -4.76 -7.59
N VAL A 58 9.42 -3.79 -7.82
CA VAL A 58 10.31 -3.82 -9.00
C VAL A 58 11.13 -5.10 -9.01
N ALA A 59 11.75 -5.44 -7.87
CA ALA A 59 12.58 -6.64 -7.76
C ALA A 59 11.79 -7.93 -8.02
N LEU A 60 10.51 -7.97 -7.63
CA LEU A 60 9.59 -9.07 -7.91
C LEU A 60 9.02 -9.07 -9.34
N GLN A 61 9.41 -8.11 -10.18
CA GLN A 61 8.88 -7.95 -11.53
C GLN A 61 7.34 -7.90 -11.55
N ILE A 62 6.73 -7.36 -10.48
CA ILE A 62 5.31 -7.04 -10.45
C ILE A 62 5.16 -5.88 -11.45
N GLY A 63 4.68 -6.26 -12.65
CA GLY A 63 4.84 -5.48 -13.87
C GLY A 63 3.92 -4.27 -13.93
N GLU A 64 4.26 -3.23 -13.17
CA GLU A 64 3.51 -1.98 -13.14
C GLU A 64 4.14 -0.87 -14.00
N HIS A 65 3.29 -0.01 -14.57
CA HIS A 65 3.75 1.21 -15.23
C HIS A 65 4.46 2.13 -14.22
N MET A 66 5.58 2.74 -14.61
CA MET A 66 6.34 3.66 -13.76
C MET A 66 5.51 4.81 -13.18
N THR A 67 4.43 5.23 -13.86
CA THR A 67 3.52 6.27 -13.38
C THR A 67 2.59 5.81 -12.26
N ASN A 68 2.31 4.50 -12.16
CA ASN A 68 1.51 3.94 -11.07
C ASN A 68 2.30 4.04 -9.77
N ARG A 69 3.52 3.50 -9.77
CA ARG A 69 4.47 3.51 -8.65
C ARG A 69 4.68 4.87 -7.99
N VAL A 70 4.85 5.92 -8.80
CA VAL A 70 4.97 7.29 -8.28
C VAL A 70 3.67 7.74 -7.63
N THR A 71 2.53 7.41 -8.24
CA THR A 71 1.21 7.71 -7.68
C THR A 71 0.98 6.94 -6.38
N ASP A 72 1.40 5.68 -6.29
CA ASP A 72 1.29 4.85 -5.09
C ASP A 72 2.06 5.44 -3.91
N ILE A 73 3.31 5.87 -4.12
CA ILE A 73 4.08 6.61 -3.10
C ILE A 73 3.37 7.90 -2.69
N VAL A 74 2.82 8.67 -3.65
CA VAL A 74 2.08 9.91 -3.34
C VAL A 74 0.83 9.61 -2.51
N VAL A 75 0.16 8.49 -2.77
CA VAL A 75 -1.04 8.06 -2.07
C VAL A 75 -0.71 7.54 -0.66
N ASP A 76 0.39 6.80 -0.49
CA ASP A 76 0.94 6.44 0.83
C ASP A 76 1.23 7.70 1.65
N VAL A 77 1.92 8.68 1.04
CA VAL A 77 2.22 9.96 1.69
C VAL A 77 0.94 10.70 2.08
N ALA A 78 -0.08 10.72 1.22
CA ALA A 78 -1.37 11.33 1.55
C ALA A 78 -2.04 10.65 2.77
N GLY A 79 -1.98 9.31 2.84
CA GLY A 79 -2.44 8.54 4.00
C GLY A 79 -1.68 8.89 5.28
N PHE A 80 -0.35 9.01 5.18
CA PHE A 80 0.50 9.44 6.30
C PHE A 80 0.08 10.81 6.82
N PHE A 81 -0.05 11.81 5.94
CA PHE A 81 -0.44 13.16 6.33
C PHE A 81 -1.85 13.22 6.93
N ALA A 82 -2.80 12.44 6.41
CA ALA A 82 -4.14 12.35 6.97
C ALA A 82 -4.12 11.85 8.43
N ALA A 83 -3.39 10.76 8.69
CA ALA A 83 -3.24 10.22 10.05
C ALA A 83 -2.46 11.17 10.97
N ALA A 84 -1.36 11.77 10.48
CA ALA A 84 -0.57 12.73 11.23
C ALA A 84 -1.38 13.98 11.61
N TYR A 85 -2.24 14.47 10.72
CA TYR A 85 -3.13 15.59 11.00
C TYR A 85 -4.13 15.24 12.12
N ILE A 86 -4.77 14.07 12.04
CA ILE A 86 -5.70 13.60 13.08
C ILE A 86 -4.98 13.45 14.43
N PHE A 87 -3.78 12.89 14.44
CA PHE A 87 -3.04 12.63 15.65
C PHE A 87 -2.47 13.90 16.29
N LEU A 88 -1.76 14.74 15.51
CA LEU A 88 -0.98 15.87 16.01
C LEU A 88 -1.79 17.17 16.08
N VAL A 89 -2.64 17.44 15.08
CA VAL A 89 -3.39 18.69 15.00
C VAL A 89 -4.72 18.56 15.72
N LEU A 90 -5.47 17.50 15.46
CA LEU A 90 -6.75 17.27 16.14
C LEU A 90 -6.58 16.67 17.54
N GLN A 91 -5.35 16.24 17.91
CA GLN A 91 -5.04 15.63 19.22
C GLN A 91 -5.92 14.40 19.50
N LYS A 92 -6.27 13.66 18.45
CA LYS A 92 -7.14 12.47 18.52
C LYS A 92 -6.34 11.24 18.10
N PRO A 93 -5.77 10.48 19.05
CA PRO A 93 -5.16 9.21 18.69
C PRO A 93 -6.22 8.27 18.08
N LEU A 94 -5.82 7.54 17.04
CA LEU A 94 -6.67 6.53 16.43
C LEU A 94 -6.90 5.38 17.42
N SER A 95 -8.16 4.92 17.55
CA SER A 95 -8.47 3.83 18.47
C SER A 95 -7.88 2.51 17.98
N VAL A 96 -7.51 1.63 18.91
CA VAL A 96 -7.00 0.28 18.58
C VAL A 96 -8.00 -0.48 17.70
N THR A 97 -9.29 -0.39 18.02
CA THR A 97 -10.36 -1.00 17.21
C THR A 97 -10.36 -0.51 15.77
N PHE A 98 -10.19 0.80 15.55
CA PHE A 98 -10.11 1.37 14.21
C PHE A 98 -8.87 0.88 13.45
N LEU A 99 -7.71 0.81 14.11
CA LEU A 99 -6.47 0.30 13.51
C LEU A 99 -6.61 -1.19 13.15
N VAL A 100 -7.23 -2.01 14.00
CA VAL A 100 -7.51 -3.42 13.70
C VAL A 100 -8.42 -3.55 12.48
N ILE A 101 -9.46 -2.71 12.36
CA ILE A 101 -10.33 -2.70 11.18
C ILE A 101 -9.54 -2.35 9.91
N ILE A 102 -8.63 -1.37 9.97
CA ILE A 102 -7.77 -1.04 8.83
C ILE A 102 -6.87 -2.22 8.46
N VAL A 103 -6.24 -2.89 9.41
CA VAL A 103 -5.40 -4.07 9.15
C VAL A 103 -6.21 -5.16 8.46
N LEU A 104 -7.42 -5.47 8.96
CA LEU A 104 -8.29 -6.48 8.34
C LEU A 104 -8.70 -6.07 6.92
N LEU A 105 -8.98 -4.79 6.70
CA LEU A 105 -9.31 -4.26 5.38
C LEU A 105 -8.15 -4.38 4.41
N ILE A 106 -6.93 -4.00 4.81
CA ILE A 106 -5.71 -4.17 4.01
C ILE A 106 -5.51 -5.65 3.66
N LEU A 107 -5.65 -6.56 4.63
CA LEU A 107 -5.50 -8.00 4.36
C LEU A 107 -6.50 -8.50 3.31
N VAL A 108 -7.78 -8.12 3.43
CA VAL A 108 -8.81 -8.48 2.44
C VAL A 108 -8.46 -7.92 1.07
N LEU A 109 -8.12 -6.64 0.99
CA LEU A 109 -7.77 -5.98 -0.26
C LEU A 109 -6.52 -6.61 -0.90
N THR A 110 -5.47 -6.89 -0.12
CA THR A 110 -4.25 -7.56 -0.62
C THR A 110 -4.55 -8.96 -1.16
N ILE A 111 -5.40 -9.75 -0.50
CA ILE A 111 -5.80 -11.08 -1.00
C ILE A 111 -6.54 -10.95 -2.34
N LEU A 112 -7.47 -10.01 -2.44
CA LEU A 112 -8.23 -9.76 -3.67
C LEU A 112 -7.34 -9.26 -4.81
N GLY A 113 -6.44 -8.32 -4.52
CA GLY A 113 -5.47 -7.79 -5.47
C GLY A 113 -4.52 -8.86 -5.97
N TYR A 114 -4.00 -9.71 -5.08
CA TYR A 114 -3.14 -10.83 -5.44
C TYR A 114 -3.86 -11.85 -6.34
N ASP A 115 -5.08 -12.26 -6.02
CA ASP A 115 -5.86 -13.17 -6.88
C ASP A 115 -6.12 -12.56 -8.26
N ALA A 116 -6.43 -11.26 -8.33
CA ALA A 116 -6.59 -10.54 -9.59
C ALA A 116 -5.27 -10.50 -10.40
N TRP A 117 -4.14 -10.25 -9.75
CA TRP A 117 -2.81 -10.29 -10.37
C TRP A 117 -2.48 -11.69 -10.90
N VAL A 118 -2.66 -12.75 -10.12
CA VAL A 118 -2.43 -14.15 -10.56
C VAL A 118 -3.24 -14.47 -11.81
N LYS A 119 -4.53 -14.12 -11.82
CA LYS A 119 -5.42 -14.33 -12.98
C LYS A 119 -4.95 -13.56 -14.21
N ARG A 120 -4.45 -12.33 -14.04
CA ARG A 120 -3.91 -11.48 -15.12
C ARG A 120 -2.59 -12.04 -15.66
N THR A 121 -1.68 -12.45 -14.78
CA THR A 121 -0.37 -12.99 -15.14
C THR A 121 -0.50 -14.28 -15.96
N LYS A 122 -1.35 -15.22 -15.52
CA LYS A 122 -1.66 -16.44 -16.26
C LYS A 122 -2.24 -16.17 -17.65
N ARG A 123 -3.15 -15.19 -17.78
CA ARG A 123 -3.71 -14.77 -19.09
C ARG A 123 -2.66 -14.15 -20.02
N ARG A 124 -1.64 -13.50 -19.47
CA ARG A 124 -0.51 -12.95 -20.22
C ARG A 124 0.52 -14.03 -20.60
N GLY A 125 0.25 -15.31 -20.32
CA GLY A 125 1.14 -16.44 -20.64
C GLY A 125 2.41 -16.49 -19.78
N LYS A 126 2.41 -15.78 -18.65
CA LYS A 126 3.50 -15.78 -17.67
C LYS A 126 3.10 -16.63 -16.47
N GLU A 127 4.07 -17.32 -15.87
CA GLU A 127 3.88 -17.92 -14.55
C GLU A 127 3.99 -16.82 -13.48
N PRO A 128 3.09 -16.79 -12.48
CA PRO A 128 3.28 -15.96 -11.30
C PRO A 128 4.59 -16.35 -10.59
N VAL A 129 5.31 -15.35 -10.06
CA VAL A 129 6.50 -15.59 -9.22
C VAL A 129 6.13 -16.52 -8.07
N ASP A 130 6.82 -17.66 -7.95
CA ASP A 130 6.69 -18.50 -6.76
C ASP A 130 7.43 -17.82 -5.62
N ILE A 131 6.67 -17.40 -4.61
CA ILE A 131 7.19 -16.69 -3.44
C ILE A 131 8.25 -17.55 -2.71
N LYS A 132 8.21 -18.88 -2.86
CA LYS A 132 9.22 -19.80 -2.31
C LYS A 132 10.60 -19.68 -2.97
N GLU A 133 10.69 -19.14 -4.18
CA GLU A 133 11.97 -18.91 -4.85
C GLU A 133 12.69 -17.66 -4.35
N ILE A 134 11.96 -16.72 -3.71
CA ILE A 134 12.52 -15.47 -3.18
C ILE A 134 13.37 -15.73 -1.92
N TYR A 135 13.09 -16.80 -1.18
CA TYR A 135 13.76 -17.12 0.10
C TYR A 135 14.89 -18.15 -0.03
N LYS A 136 15.36 -18.46 -1.24
CA LYS A 136 16.53 -19.31 -1.50
C LYS A 136 17.80 -18.47 -1.56
#